data_AF-A0A3C0HNG9-F1
#
_entry.id   AF-A0A3C0HNG9-F1
#
_cell.length_a   1.000
_cell.length_b   1.000
_cell.length_c   1.000
_cell.angle_alpha   90.00
_cell.angle_beta   90.00
_cell.angle_gamma   90.00
#
_symmetry.space_group_name_H-M   'P 1'
#
loop_
_entity.id
_entity.type
_entity.pdbx_description
1 polymer ?
#
loop_
_entity_poly.entity_id
_entity_poly.type
_entity_poly.pdbx_seq_one_letter_code
_entity_poly.pdbx_strand_id
1 'polypeptide(L)'
;LIAACDDAVAEVTTAALAHMAARLGRFVLDTAEERREIGRLEFHDLLVRARRLLRSPEHGVAVRHSLGTRYPRLLLDEFQDTDPIQIELAVLIAADPTIDITGKAWHEIETRPGSLFLVGDPKQSIYR
;
A
#
# COMPACT_ATOMS: atom_id res chain seq x y z
N LEU A 1 -35.80 -24.87 -5.83
CA LEU A 1 -34.84 -25.99 -6.00
C LEU A 1 -33.57 -25.53 -6.71
N ILE A 2 -33.64 -24.96 -7.93
CA ILE A 2 -32.45 -24.43 -8.64
C ILE A 2 -31.76 -23.29 -7.84
N ALA A 3 -32.51 -22.26 -7.43
CA ALA A 3 -31.95 -21.15 -6.64
C ALA A 3 -31.28 -21.59 -5.32
N ALA A 4 -31.87 -22.55 -4.61
CA ALA A 4 -31.29 -23.10 -3.37
C ALA A 4 -30.00 -23.92 -3.63
N CYS A 5 -29.86 -24.50 -4.83
CA CYS A 5 -28.65 -25.18 -5.25
C CYS A 5 -27.55 -24.17 -5.60
N ASP A 6 -27.92 -23.09 -6.31
CA ASP A 6 -27.00 -21.99 -6.65
C ASP A 6 -26.47 -21.28 -5.39
N ASP A 7 -27.34 -21.02 -4.40
CA ASP A 7 -26.96 -20.42 -3.12
C ASP A 7 -25.99 -21.33 -2.34
N ALA A 8 -26.26 -22.63 -2.28
CA ALA A 8 -25.39 -23.60 -1.62
C ALA A 8 -24.02 -23.71 -2.32
N VAL A 9 -23.99 -23.68 -3.66
CA VAL A 9 -22.75 -23.65 -4.43
C VAL A 9 -21.96 -22.36 -4.17
N ALA A 10 -22.63 -21.20 -4.12
CA ALA A 10 -21.99 -19.93 -3.82
C ALA A 10 -21.39 -19.89 -2.41
N GLU A 11 -22.09 -20.44 -1.42
CA GLU A 11 -21.62 -20.53 -0.02
C GLU A 11 -20.37 -21.40 0.09
N VAL A 12 -20.40 -22.63 -0.47
CA VAL A 12 -19.25 -23.54 -0.46
C VAL A 12 -18.07 -22.95 -1.23
N THR A 13 -18.32 -22.31 -2.38
CA THR A 13 -17.28 -21.66 -3.18
C THR A 13 -16.62 -20.52 -2.41
N THR A 14 -17.42 -19.67 -1.76
CA THR A 14 -16.91 -18.56 -0.94
C THR A 14 -16.06 -19.07 0.23
N ALA A 15 -16.53 -20.11 0.93
CA ALA A 15 -15.79 -20.72 2.03
C ALA A 15 -14.46 -21.34 1.56
N ALA A 16 -14.46 -22.04 0.43
CA ALA A 16 -13.27 -22.63 -0.17
C ALA A 16 -12.26 -21.55 -0.59
N LEU A 17 -12.72 -20.50 -1.29
CA LEU A 17 -11.90 -19.36 -1.70
C LEU A 17 -11.30 -18.65 -0.48
N ALA A 18 -12.09 -18.39 0.57
CA ALA A 18 -11.60 -17.77 1.79
C ALA A 18 -10.51 -18.61 2.47
N HIS A 19 -10.68 -19.95 2.52
CA HIS A 19 -9.67 -20.84 3.08
C HIS A 19 -8.37 -20.80 2.27
N MET A 20 -8.46 -20.87 0.94
CA MET A 20 -7.30 -20.80 0.05
C MET A 20 -6.59 -19.44 0.15
N ALA A 21 -7.35 -18.34 0.16
CA ALA A 21 -6.81 -17.00 0.31
C ALA A 21 -6.06 -16.82 1.64
N ALA A 22 -6.61 -17.34 2.74
CA ALA A 22 -5.94 -17.30 4.04
C ALA A 22 -4.63 -18.12 4.05
N ARG A 23 -4.61 -19.29 3.41
CA ARG A 23 -3.40 -20.12 3.29
C ARG A 23 -2.34 -19.44 2.43
N LEU A 24 -2.74 -18.91 1.28
CA LEU A 24 -1.83 -18.21 0.37
C LEU A 24 -1.28 -16.93 1.01
N GLY A 25 -2.13 -16.17 1.70
CA GLY A 25 -1.72 -14.98 2.44
C GLY A 25 -0.69 -15.29 3.52
N ARG A 26 -0.88 -16.38 4.27
CA ARG A 26 0.10 -16.84 5.26
C ARG A 26 1.42 -17.24 4.60
N PHE A 27 1.37 -18.04 3.53
CA PHE A 27 2.56 -18.43 2.79
C PHE A 27 3.37 -17.22 2.29
N VAL A 28 2.69 -16.21 1.72
CA VAL A 28 3.33 -14.97 1.24
C VAL A 28 4.00 -14.21 2.40
N LEU A 29 3.33 -14.08 3.54
CA LEU A 29 3.88 -13.39 4.71
C LEU A 29 5.07 -14.13 5.30
N ASP A 30 4.97 -15.45 5.45
CA ASP A 30 6.03 -16.28 6.01
C ASP A 30 7.28 -16.21 5.12
N THR A 31 7.11 -16.33 3.79
CA THR A 31 8.23 -16.21 2.83
C THR A 31 8.89 -14.83 2.88
N ALA A 32 8.10 -13.75 3.00
CA ALA A 32 8.64 -12.40 3.13
C ALA A 32 9.42 -12.18 4.44
N GLU A 33 9.02 -12.90 5.50
CA GLU A 33 9.72 -12.86 6.79
C GLU A 33 11.01 -13.67 6.76
N GLU A 34 10.98 -14.87 6.17
CA GLU A 34 12.19 -15.69 5.93
C GLU A 34 13.24 -14.90 5.14
N ARG A 35 12.84 -14.22 4.06
CA ARG A 35 13.74 -13.33 3.30
C ARG A 35 14.39 -12.29 4.20
N ARG A 36 13.60 -11.64 5.06
CA ARG A 36 14.11 -10.63 5.99
C ARG A 36 15.12 -11.22 6.97
N GLU A 37 14.84 -12.38 7.55
CA GLU A 37 15.72 -13.03 8.53
C GLU A 37 17.10 -13.37 7.95
N ILE A 38 17.16 -13.74 6.67
CA ILE A 38 18.42 -14.01 5.97
C ILE A 38 19.04 -12.74 5.33
N GLY A 39 18.53 -11.56 5.65
CA GLY A 39 19.05 -10.28 5.16
C GLY A 39 18.80 -10.01 3.67
N ARG A 40 17.77 -10.62 3.07
CA ARG A 40 17.36 -10.41 1.67
C ARG A 40 16.04 -9.65 1.61
N LEU A 41 15.89 -8.82 0.58
CA LEU A 41 14.64 -8.11 0.26
C LEU A 41 14.44 -8.10 -1.25
N GLU A 42 13.21 -8.38 -1.66
CA GLU A 42 12.75 -8.14 -3.03
C GLU A 42 12.15 -6.73 -3.16
N PHE A 43 11.90 -6.28 -4.40
CA PHE A 43 11.38 -4.93 -4.65
C PHE A 43 10.07 -4.64 -3.90
N HIS A 44 9.14 -5.61 -3.86
CA HIS A 44 7.89 -5.42 -3.13
C HIS A 44 8.09 -5.34 -1.61
N ASP A 45 9.06 -6.11 -1.07
CA ASP A 45 9.38 -6.06 0.36
C ASP A 45 9.84 -4.66 0.76
N LEU A 46 10.61 -3.98 -0.09
CA LEU A 46 11.05 -2.60 0.13
C LEU A 46 9.86 -1.64 0.28
N LEU A 47 8.87 -1.74 -0.61
CA LEU A 47 7.66 -0.90 -0.55
C LEU A 47 6.87 -1.15 0.74
N VAL A 48 6.64 -2.41 1.09
CA VAL A 48 5.90 -2.78 2.31
C VAL A 48 6.63 -2.30 3.57
N ARG A 49 7.96 -2.47 3.64
CA ARG A 49 8.76 -2.05 4.81
C ARG A 49 8.84 -0.54 4.91
N ALA A 50 9.02 0.18 3.80
CA ALA A 50 8.98 1.64 3.78
C ALA A 50 7.63 2.17 4.27
N ARG A 51 6.51 1.59 3.79
CA ARG A 51 5.16 1.96 4.22
C ARG A 51 4.97 1.74 5.72
N ARG A 52 5.41 0.58 6.23
CA ARG A 52 5.34 0.25 7.67
C ARG A 52 6.15 1.24 8.50
N LEU A 53 7.36 1.62 8.07
CA LEU A 53 8.18 2.61 8.74
C LEU A 53 7.49 3.98 8.78
N LEU A 54 6.95 4.44 7.65
CA LEU A 54 6.25 5.72 7.58
C LEU A 54 4.96 5.74 8.40
N ARG A 55 4.31 4.59 8.63
CA ARG A 55 3.13 4.46 9.51
C ARG A 55 3.46 4.14 10.96
N SER A 56 4.71 3.88 11.29
CA SER A 56 5.12 3.53 12.65
C SER A 56 4.70 4.63 13.63
N PRO A 57 3.99 4.31 14.73
CA PRO A 57 3.71 5.29 15.79
C PRO A 57 4.99 5.85 16.41
N GLU A 58 6.00 4.99 16.57
CA GLU A 58 7.29 5.32 17.19
C GLU A 58 8.18 6.18 16.27
N HIS A 59 8.43 5.73 15.04
CA HIS A 59 9.42 6.35 14.15
C HIS A 59 8.81 7.18 13.01
N GLY A 60 7.54 6.97 12.67
CA GLY A 60 6.93 7.45 11.44
C GLY A 60 6.89 8.97 11.34
N VAL A 61 6.58 9.67 12.44
CA VAL A 61 6.55 11.15 12.47
C VAL A 61 7.93 11.72 12.14
N ALA A 62 8.99 11.22 12.78
CA ALA A 62 10.35 11.69 12.55
C ALA A 62 10.82 11.41 11.12
N VAL A 63 10.52 10.22 10.58
CA VAL A 63 10.89 9.84 9.21
C VAL A 63 10.13 10.68 8.19
N ARG A 64 8.80 10.83 8.34
CA ARG A 64 7.98 11.68 7.44
C ARG A 64 8.46 13.13 7.47
N HIS A 65 8.77 13.68 8.65
CA HIS A 65 9.32 15.03 8.78
C HIS A 65 10.69 15.18 8.08
N SER A 66 11.59 14.22 8.30
CA SER A 66 12.92 14.22 7.66
C SER A 66 12.81 14.16 6.14
N LEU A 67 12.00 13.23 5.62
CA LEU A 67 11.79 13.07 4.18
C LEU A 67 11.04 14.27 3.57
N GLY A 68 10.02 14.80 4.24
CA GLY A 68 9.28 15.98 3.78
C GLY A 68 10.13 17.24 3.74
N THR A 69 11.12 17.35 4.63
CA THR A 69 12.12 18.42 4.62
C THR A 69 13.12 18.25 3.47
N ARG A 70 13.59 17.02 3.24
CA ARG A 70 14.55 16.69 2.17
C ARG A 70 13.92 16.77 0.78
N TYR A 71 12.67 16.35 0.66
CA TYR A 71 11.89 16.28 -0.57
C TYR A 71 10.62 17.12 -0.41
N PRO A 72 10.74 18.47 -0.46
CA PRO A 72 9.61 19.37 -0.22
C PRO A 72 8.54 19.31 -1.33
N ARG A 73 8.92 18.86 -2.53
CA ARG A 73 8.04 18.66 -3.68
C ARG A 73 8.32 17.29 -4.31
N LEU A 74 7.27 16.51 -4.50
CA LEU A 74 7.29 15.19 -5.14
C LEU A 74 6.55 15.26 -6.47
N LEU A 75 7.18 14.79 -7.54
CA LEU A 75 6.55 14.56 -8.83
C LEU A 75 6.51 13.05 -9.07
N LEU A 76 5.30 12.49 -9.18
CA LEU A 76 5.09 11.12 -9.63
C LEU A 76 4.74 11.19 -11.10
N ASP A 77 5.66 10.75 -11.93
CA ASP A 77 5.45 10.53 -13.36
C ASP A 77 4.87 9.13 -13.61
N GLU A 78 4.29 8.91 -14.78
CA GLU A 78 3.65 7.64 -15.17
C GLU A 78 2.64 7.12 -14.12
N PHE A 79 1.85 8.05 -13.55
CA PHE A 79 0.91 7.76 -12.47
C PHE A 79 -0.11 6.67 -12.83
N GLN A 80 -0.42 6.49 -14.11
CA GLN A 80 -1.34 5.45 -14.57
C GLN A 80 -0.83 4.01 -14.31
N ASP A 81 0.47 3.83 -14.09
CA ASP A 81 1.10 2.53 -13.81
C ASP A 81 1.55 2.42 -12.34
N THR A 82 1.10 3.32 -11.47
CA THR A 82 1.47 3.37 -10.05
C THR A 82 0.52 2.57 -9.17
N ASP A 83 1.05 1.62 -8.40
CA ASP A 83 0.26 0.84 -7.44
C ASP A 83 -0.19 1.68 -6.21
N PRO A 84 -1.33 1.34 -5.56
CA PRO A 84 -1.81 2.05 -4.38
C PRO A 84 -0.79 2.22 -3.25
N ILE A 85 0.11 1.25 -3.04
CA ILE A 85 1.16 1.34 -2.03
C ILE A 85 2.17 2.45 -2.34
N GLN A 86 2.48 2.68 -3.61
CA GLN A 86 3.43 3.71 -4.04
C GLN A 86 2.81 5.10 -3.89
N ILE A 87 1.52 5.24 -4.22
CA ILE A 87 0.75 6.47 -3.97
C ILE A 87 0.74 6.79 -2.48
N GLU A 88 0.49 5.78 -1.65
CA GLU A 88 0.47 5.94 -0.21
C GLU A 88 1.82 6.39 0.35
N LEU A 89 2.94 5.86 -0.15
CA LEU A 89 4.28 6.34 0.24
C LEU A 89 4.45 7.83 -0.08
N ALA A 90 4.07 8.24 -1.30
CA ALA A 90 4.17 9.64 -1.72
C ALA A 90 3.30 10.56 -0.85
N VAL A 91 2.05 10.17 -0.58
CA VAL A 91 1.15 10.91 0.32
C VAL A 91 1.72 11.00 1.72
N LEU A 92 2.25 9.91 2.29
CA LEU A 92 2.84 9.92 3.63
C LEU A 92 4.06 10.86 3.72
N ILE A 93 4.88 10.96 2.67
CA ILE A 93 6.03 11.89 2.65
C ILE A 93 5.55 13.34 2.45
N ALA A 94 4.51 13.55 1.64
CA ALA A 94 3.91 14.84 1.35
C ALA A 94 2.97 15.37 2.46
N ALA A 95 2.52 14.50 3.37
CA ALA A 95 1.60 14.82 4.46
C ALA A 95 2.16 15.86 5.43
N ASP A 96 1.31 16.72 5.98
CA ASP A 96 1.74 17.61 7.07
C ASP A 96 2.21 16.77 8.28
N PRO A 97 3.41 17.01 8.85
CA PRO A 97 3.89 16.23 9.98
C PRO A 97 3.04 16.38 11.25
N THR A 98 2.19 17.42 11.33
CA THR A 98 1.31 17.70 12.47
C THR A 98 -0.01 16.94 12.44
N ILE A 99 -0.41 16.38 11.29
CA ILE A 99 -1.68 15.65 11.19
C ILE A 99 -1.54 14.22 11.73
N ASP A 100 -2.54 13.79 12.51
CA ASP A 100 -2.68 12.39 12.87
C ASP A 100 -3.22 11.59 11.67
N ILE A 101 -2.46 10.58 11.30
CA ILE A 101 -2.74 9.67 10.18
C ILE A 101 -3.12 8.26 10.65
N THR A 102 -3.22 8.05 11.96
CA THR A 102 -3.54 6.76 12.55
C THR A 102 -4.91 6.29 12.08
N GLY A 103 -4.99 5.07 11.57
CA GLY A 103 -6.23 4.50 11.03
C GLY A 103 -6.71 5.08 9.70
N LYS A 104 -6.12 6.17 9.20
CA LYS A 104 -6.53 6.81 7.94
C LYS A 104 -5.98 6.08 6.71
N ALA A 105 -6.85 5.87 5.74
CA ALA A 105 -6.45 5.48 4.39
C ALA A 105 -5.70 6.64 3.72
N TRP A 106 -4.87 6.33 2.72
CA TRP A 106 -4.01 7.35 2.10
C TRP A 106 -4.80 8.48 1.42
N HIS A 107 -5.98 8.19 0.87
CA HIS A 107 -6.83 9.20 0.23
C HIS A 107 -7.57 10.11 1.22
N GLU A 108 -7.47 9.84 2.53
CA GLU A 108 -8.02 10.66 3.62
C GLU A 108 -6.96 11.55 4.28
N ILE A 109 -5.71 11.47 3.82
CA ILE A 109 -4.57 12.20 4.37
C ILE A 109 -4.30 13.42 3.49
N GLU A 110 -4.43 14.61 4.07
CA GLU A 110 -4.11 15.85 3.38
C GLU A 110 -2.59 16.03 3.22
N THR A 111 -2.18 16.34 2.00
CA THR A 111 -0.79 16.70 1.69
C THR A 111 -0.57 18.20 1.87
N ARG A 112 0.66 18.60 2.22
CA ARG A 112 1.04 20.02 2.25
C ARG A 112 0.76 20.66 0.88
N PRO A 113 0.17 21.86 0.81
CA PRO A 113 -0.14 22.51 -0.46
C PRO A 113 1.09 22.60 -1.39
N GLY A 114 0.93 22.14 -2.64
CA GLY A 114 1.99 22.17 -3.65
C GLY A 114 3.17 21.21 -3.40
N SER A 115 3.01 20.21 -2.52
CA SER A 115 4.06 19.23 -2.22
C SER A 115 3.98 17.94 -3.04
N LEU A 116 2.86 17.64 -3.67
CA LEU A 116 2.65 16.43 -4.48
C LEU A 116 2.04 16.79 -5.84
N PHE A 117 2.69 16.33 -6.90
CA PHE A 117 2.27 16.49 -8.29
C PHE A 117 2.19 15.10 -8.92
N LEU A 118 1.09 14.80 -9.59
CA LEU A 118 0.84 13.51 -10.24
C LEU A 118 0.69 13.78 -11.74
N VAL A 119 1.47 13.08 -12.55
CA VAL A 119 1.46 13.18 -14.02
C VAL A 119 1.30 11.80 -14.60
N GLY A 120 0.42 11.66 -15.58
CA GLY A 120 0.17 10.40 -16.27
C GLY A 120 -0.94 10.52 -17.30
N ASP A 121 -1.08 9.49 -18.14
CA ASP A 121 -2.13 9.37 -19.15
C ASP A 121 -2.95 8.09 -18.90
N PRO A 122 -4.20 8.19 -18.42
CA PRO A 122 -5.06 7.02 -18.20
C PRO A 122 -5.25 6.14 -19.45
N LYS A 123 -5.08 6.69 -20.65
CA LYS A 123 -5.21 5.95 -21.92
C LYS A 123 -3.98 5.09 -22.23
N GLN A 124 -2.88 5.28 -21.52
CA GLN A 124 -1.61 4.56 -21.73
C GLN A 124 -1.33 3.50 -20.67
N SER A 125 -2.25 3.27 -19.72
CA SER A 125 -2.10 2.18 -18.76
C SER A 125 -2.11 0.83 -19.48
N ILE A 126 -0.96 0.15 -19.49
CA ILE A 126 -0.77 -1.17 -20.11
C ILE A 126 -0.67 -2.29 -19.08
N TYR A 127 -0.50 -1.94 -17.80
CA TYR A 127 -0.48 -2.88 -16.68
C TYR A 127 -1.82 -2.80 -15.93
N ARG A 128 -2.59 -3.89 -15.95
CA ARG A 128 -3.89 -4.03 -15.27
C ARG A 128 -3.91 -5.26 -14.36
#